data_AF-A0A6P5K1X9-F1
#
_entry.id   AF-A0A6P5K1X9-F1
#
_cell.length_a   1.000
_cell.length_b   1.000
_cell.length_c   1.000
_cell.angle_alpha   90.00
_cell.angle_beta   90.00
_cell.angle_gamma   90.00
#
_symmetry.space_group_name_H-M   'P 1'
#
loop_
_entity.id
_entity.type
_entity.pdbx_description
1 polymer ?
#
loop_
_entity_poly.entity_id
_entity_poly.type
_entity_poly.pdbx_seq_one_letter_code
_entity_poly.pdbx_strand_id
1 'polypeptide(L)'
;MTFQAIDWKDGRKHKYGRPSEPTSQFQGHFTWDKYLKETCSIPAPAHCFKQSYTPPSNEFKISMKLEAQDPRNTTSTCIATVVGLTGARLRLRLDGSDNKNDFWRLVDSAEIQPIGNCEKNGGMLQPPLGFRLNASSWPMFLLKTLNGAEMAPVRIFHKEPPSPSHNFFKLGMKLEAVDRKNPHFICPATIGEVRGSEVLVTFDGWRGAFDYWCRYDSRDIFPVGWCSLTGDNLQPPGTKVVIPKNPFPTSDASAEKPSMHSGTKAVLGHQPGQRGRKPGKKRGRTPKTLIHHPISTPSKSVEPLKFPKKRGPKPGSKRKPRTLLNPAPTSPTTSTPEPDTSTVPQDAATIPSSAMQAPTVCIYLNKNGSTGPHLDKKKVQQLPDHFGPARASVVLQQAVQACIDCAYHQKTVFSFLKQGHGGEVISAVFDREQHTLNLPAVNSITFVLRFLEKLCRNLRSSNLFGNQPFTQNHMQLSTTEYDHDREEH
;
A
#
# COMPACT_ATOMS: atom_id res chain seq x y z
N MET A 1 -48.87 45.15 -19.77
CA MET A 1 -49.83 44.30 -19.02
C MET A 1 -49.06 43.20 -18.31
N THR A 2 -49.48 42.84 -17.11
CA THR A 2 -48.84 41.89 -16.18
C THR A 2 -49.20 40.43 -16.46
N PHE A 3 -48.22 39.54 -16.28
CA PHE A 3 -48.40 38.12 -15.92
C PHE A 3 -47.23 37.79 -14.97
N GLN A 4 -47.36 37.95 -13.65
CA GLN A 4 -48.18 37.21 -12.68
C GLN A 4 -47.66 35.77 -12.47
N ALA A 5 -47.11 35.53 -11.28
CA ALA A 5 -46.56 34.25 -10.85
C ALA A 5 -47.67 33.26 -10.46
N ILE A 6 -47.36 31.96 -10.52
CA ILE A 6 -48.19 30.89 -9.94
C ILE A 6 -47.38 30.18 -8.88
N ASP A 7 -47.88 30.26 -7.64
CA ASP A 7 -47.41 29.57 -6.44
C ASP A 7 -47.89 28.10 -6.48
N TRP A 8 -47.15 27.19 -5.82
CA TRP A 8 -47.64 25.83 -5.57
C TRP A 8 -47.28 25.40 -4.15
N LYS A 9 -48.30 25.17 -3.32
CA LYS A 9 -48.18 24.79 -1.92
C LYS A 9 -48.82 23.44 -1.59
N ASP A 10 -48.27 22.88 -0.52
CA ASP A 10 -48.69 21.70 0.25
C ASP A 10 -48.69 20.31 -0.45
N GLY A 11 -48.26 19.24 0.25
CA GLY A 11 -47.72 19.24 1.60
C GLY A 11 -47.53 17.85 2.23
N ARG A 12 -47.52 17.85 3.57
CA ARG A 12 -47.41 16.71 4.53
C ARG A 12 -45.99 16.31 4.98
N LYS A 13 -45.70 16.82 6.18
CA LYS A 13 -44.54 16.56 7.05
C LYS A 13 -44.33 15.07 7.35
N HIS A 14 -43.07 14.63 7.38
CA HIS A 14 -42.63 13.53 8.25
C HIS A 14 -41.63 14.08 9.29
N LYS A 15 -41.90 13.82 10.57
CA LYS A 15 -40.99 14.17 11.66
C LYS A 15 -39.91 13.09 11.77
N TYR A 16 -38.66 13.47 11.54
CA TYR A 16 -37.50 12.72 12.06
C TYR A 16 -36.67 13.64 12.96
N GLY A 17 -36.17 13.08 14.06
CA GLY A 17 -35.49 13.83 15.11
C GLY A 17 -34.21 14.49 14.61
N ARG A 18 -33.95 15.71 15.08
CA ARG A 18 -32.73 16.47 14.83
C ARG A 18 -31.51 15.65 15.29
N PRO A 19 -30.58 15.25 14.41
CA PRO A 19 -29.27 14.85 14.85
C PRO A 19 -28.63 16.07 15.51
N SER A 20 -28.18 15.93 16.76
CA SER A 20 -27.42 16.99 17.42
C SER A 20 -26.13 17.22 16.64
N GLU A 21 -26.01 18.38 16.00
CA GLU A 21 -24.76 18.80 15.35
C GLU A 21 -23.62 18.74 16.38
N PRO A 22 -22.47 18.12 16.05
CA PRO A 22 -21.28 18.31 16.87
C PRO A 22 -20.90 19.79 16.75
N THR A 23 -20.91 20.51 17.86
CA THR A 23 -20.55 21.93 17.93
C THR A 23 -19.06 22.12 17.62
N SER A 24 -18.74 22.20 16.31
CA SER A 24 -17.46 22.71 15.85
C SER A 24 -17.30 24.14 16.35
N GLN A 25 -16.34 24.36 17.25
CA GLN A 25 -15.95 25.71 17.66
C GLN A 25 -15.19 26.47 16.55
N PHE A 26 -14.90 25.81 15.42
CA PHE A 26 -14.42 26.44 14.19
C PHE A 26 -15.59 26.58 13.19
N GLN A 27 -16.41 27.62 13.35
CA GLN A 27 -17.41 28.07 12.36
C GLN A 27 -16.76 28.93 11.25
N GLY A 28 -15.63 28.48 10.70
CA GLY A 28 -14.92 29.18 9.64
C GLY A 28 -13.70 28.40 9.15
N HIS A 29 -13.21 28.74 7.96
CA HIS A 29 -12.01 28.14 7.36
C HIS A 29 -10.80 28.34 8.29
N PHE A 30 -10.00 27.30 8.50
CA PHE A 30 -8.77 27.39 9.29
C PHE A 30 -7.78 28.35 8.62
N THR A 31 -7.17 29.24 9.40
CA THR A 31 -6.08 30.10 8.94
C THR A 31 -5.01 30.21 10.02
N TRP A 32 -3.75 30.09 9.61
CA TRP A 32 -2.62 30.11 10.54
C TRP A 32 -2.47 31.43 11.29
N ASP A 33 -2.68 32.58 10.64
CA ASP A 33 -2.58 33.90 11.28
C ASP A 33 -3.59 34.06 12.42
N LYS A 34 -4.82 33.59 12.22
CA LYS A 34 -5.85 33.60 13.27
C LYS A 34 -5.47 32.63 14.38
N TYR A 35 -5.08 31.41 14.02
CA TYR A 35 -4.77 30.37 14.99
C TYR A 35 -3.56 30.69 15.88
N LEU A 36 -2.50 31.28 15.31
CA LEU A 36 -1.31 31.73 16.05
C LEU A 36 -1.67 32.85 17.04
N LYS A 37 -2.52 33.81 16.64
CA LYS A 37 -3.02 34.87 17.52
C LYS A 37 -3.88 34.31 18.66
N GLU A 38 -4.84 33.45 18.35
CA GLU A 38 -5.75 32.83 19.33
C GLU A 38 -5.02 31.90 20.33
N THR A 39 -3.93 31.28 19.91
CA THR A 39 -3.10 30.40 20.77
C THR A 39 -1.89 31.10 21.39
N CYS A 40 -1.74 32.42 21.20
CA CYS A 40 -0.58 33.22 21.63
C CYS A 40 0.78 32.56 21.30
N SER A 41 0.87 31.91 20.14
CA SER A 41 1.98 31.04 19.75
C SER A 41 2.74 31.60 18.55
N ILE A 42 3.99 31.15 18.38
CA ILE A 42 4.84 31.53 17.24
C ILE A 42 5.07 30.33 16.29
N PRO A 43 5.15 30.55 14.97
CA PRO A 43 5.58 29.52 14.04
C PRO A 43 7.09 29.25 14.21
N ALA A 44 7.51 28.00 13.98
CA ALA A 44 8.93 27.70 13.79
C ALA A 44 9.44 28.40 12.51
N PRO A 45 10.57 29.13 12.57
CA PRO A 45 11.17 29.74 11.38
C PRO A 45 11.49 28.71 10.29
N ALA A 46 11.36 29.09 9.02
CA ALA A 46 11.61 28.19 7.89
C ALA A 46 13.04 27.58 7.87
N HIS A 47 14.04 28.29 8.41
CA HIS A 47 15.41 27.77 8.54
C HIS A 47 15.58 26.61 9.55
N CYS A 48 14.55 26.29 10.35
CA CYS A 48 14.55 25.12 11.22
C CYS A 48 14.35 23.80 10.46
N PHE A 49 13.88 23.85 9.21
CA PHE A 49 13.40 22.69 8.47
C PHE A 49 14.35 22.30 7.33
N LYS A 50 14.45 21.00 7.05
CA LYS A 50 15.03 20.49 5.79
C LYS A 50 13.98 20.55 4.67
N GLN A 51 13.57 21.76 4.30
CA GLN A 51 12.60 22.01 3.23
C GLN A 51 13.06 23.23 2.41
N SER A 52 12.80 23.22 1.10
CA SER A 52 13.16 24.33 0.20
C SER A 52 12.27 25.55 0.45
N TYR A 53 12.84 26.76 0.63
CA TYR A 53 12.03 27.98 0.86
C TYR A 53 10.98 28.23 -0.22
N THR A 54 11.33 27.94 -1.48
CA THR A 54 10.37 27.78 -2.57
C THR A 54 10.10 26.28 -2.72
N PRO A 55 8.88 25.79 -2.53
CA PRO A 55 8.58 24.37 -2.70
C PRO A 55 8.86 23.88 -4.13
N PRO A 56 9.27 22.62 -4.31
CA PRO A 56 9.51 22.04 -5.63
C PRO A 56 8.20 21.88 -6.41
N SER A 57 8.26 22.03 -7.73
CA SER A 57 7.15 21.73 -8.64
C SER A 57 6.85 20.22 -8.64
N ASN A 58 5.57 19.84 -8.75
CA ASN A 58 5.19 18.44 -8.87
C ASN A 58 4.73 18.14 -10.30
N GLU A 59 5.64 17.59 -11.10
CA GLU A 59 5.41 17.23 -12.52
C GLU A 59 5.15 15.73 -12.73
N PHE A 60 5.04 14.95 -11.65
CA PHE A 60 4.71 13.53 -11.73
C PHE A 60 3.24 13.33 -12.14
N LYS A 61 2.97 12.19 -12.79
CA LYS A 61 1.62 11.74 -13.14
C LYS A 61 1.30 10.43 -12.45
N ILE A 62 0.02 10.20 -12.18
CA ILE A 62 -0.48 8.89 -11.77
C ILE A 62 -0.11 7.86 -12.85
N SER A 63 0.21 6.63 -12.43
CA SER A 63 0.77 5.51 -13.21
C SER A 63 2.26 5.56 -13.55
N MET A 64 2.93 6.72 -13.39
CA MET A 64 4.39 6.77 -13.54
C MET A 64 5.09 5.82 -12.55
N LYS A 65 6.13 5.13 -13.04
CA LYS A 65 6.99 4.26 -12.23
C LYS A 65 8.33 4.90 -11.89
N LEU A 66 8.81 4.60 -10.70
CA LEU A 66 10.07 5.08 -10.13
C LEU A 66 10.69 4.02 -9.21
N GLU A 67 11.93 4.24 -8.79
CA GLU A 67 12.58 3.47 -7.73
C GLU A 67 12.34 4.14 -6.37
N ALA A 68 12.04 3.34 -5.34
CA ALA A 68 11.86 3.83 -3.98
C ALA A 68 12.36 2.81 -2.95
N GLN A 69 12.84 3.27 -1.81
CA GLN A 69 13.13 2.40 -0.66
C GLN A 69 11.82 1.84 -0.06
N ASP A 70 11.72 0.54 0.25
CA ASP A 70 10.54 -0.02 0.93
C ASP A 70 10.49 0.54 2.37
N PRO A 71 9.43 1.27 2.78
CA PRO A 71 9.34 1.84 4.13
C PRO A 71 9.35 0.79 5.26
N ARG A 72 9.13 -0.50 4.93
CA ARG A 72 9.17 -1.62 5.86
C ARG A 72 10.49 -2.40 5.80
N ASN A 73 11.33 -2.13 4.80
CA ASN A 73 12.70 -2.64 4.70
C ASN A 73 13.58 -1.64 3.93
N THR A 74 14.12 -0.64 4.63
CA THR A 74 14.83 0.49 4.01
C THR A 74 16.15 0.12 3.33
N THR A 75 16.61 -1.12 3.44
CA THR A 75 17.74 -1.67 2.66
C THR A 75 17.34 -2.12 1.24
N SER A 76 16.03 -2.26 0.95
CA SER A 76 15.51 -2.66 -0.34
C SER A 76 15.06 -1.47 -1.17
N THR A 77 15.71 -1.24 -2.31
CA THR A 77 15.16 -0.42 -3.40
C THR A 77 14.21 -1.27 -4.25
N CYS A 78 12.99 -0.81 -4.43
CA CYS A 78 11.89 -1.48 -5.13
C CYS A 78 11.33 -0.60 -6.23
N ILE A 79 10.65 -1.18 -7.22
CA ILE A 79 9.80 -0.42 -8.14
C ILE A 79 8.53 0.04 -7.41
N ALA A 80 8.20 1.31 -7.55
CA ALA A 80 6.97 1.91 -7.06
C ALA A 80 6.22 2.63 -8.19
N THR A 81 4.89 2.59 -8.12
CA THR A 81 3.98 3.34 -9.00
C THR A 81 3.36 4.51 -8.24
N VAL A 82 3.27 5.68 -8.89
CA VAL A 82 2.49 6.82 -8.42
C VAL A 82 1.00 6.49 -8.51
N VAL A 83 0.33 6.36 -7.37
CA VAL A 83 -1.11 6.05 -7.25
C VAL A 83 -1.96 7.24 -6.80
N GLY A 84 -1.34 8.41 -6.60
CA GLY A 84 -2.01 9.66 -6.22
C GLY A 84 -1.00 10.80 -6.02
N LEU A 85 -1.50 12.03 -5.98
CA LEU A 85 -0.72 13.26 -5.86
C LEU A 85 -1.43 14.20 -4.88
N THR A 86 -0.69 14.95 -4.07
CA THR A 86 -1.22 16.08 -3.29
C THR A 86 -0.08 17.05 -3.00
N GLY A 87 -0.26 18.34 -3.30
CA GLY A 87 0.82 19.34 -3.33
C GLY A 87 2.15 18.81 -3.90
N ALA A 88 3.23 18.97 -3.12
CA ALA A 88 4.57 18.50 -3.47
C ALA A 88 4.82 16.99 -3.15
N ARG A 89 3.79 16.22 -2.79
CA ARG A 89 3.89 14.81 -2.38
C ARG A 89 3.28 13.83 -3.38
N LEU A 90 3.95 12.70 -3.52
CA LEU A 90 3.54 11.52 -4.29
C LEU A 90 2.99 10.46 -3.34
N ARG A 91 1.84 9.88 -3.66
CA ARG A 91 1.36 8.64 -3.05
C ARG A 91 1.91 7.47 -3.86
N LEU A 92 2.69 6.63 -3.23
CA LEU A 92 3.43 5.55 -3.87
C LEU A 92 2.92 4.19 -3.37
N ARG A 93 2.93 3.21 -4.28
CA ARG A 93 2.67 1.79 -3.99
C ARG A 93 3.77 0.96 -4.62
N LEU A 94 4.36 0.05 -3.85
CA LEU A 94 5.39 -0.86 -4.37
C LEU A 94 4.75 -1.92 -5.27
N ASP A 95 5.26 -2.07 -6.48
CA ASP A 95 4.72 -2.98 -7.49
C ASP A 95 4.81 -4.44 -7.02
N GLY A 96 3.69 -5.16 -7.16
CA GLY A 96 3.57 -6.56 -6.70
C GLY A 96 3.25 -6.73 -5.21
N SER A 97 3.14 -5.63 -4.46
CA SER A 97 2.66 -5.64 -3.07
C SER A 97 1.14 -5.38 -2.97
N ASP A 98 0.64 -4.94 -1.81
CA ASP A 98 -0.78 -4.64 -1.58
C ASP A 98 -1.09 -3.13 -1.63
N ASN A 99 -2.37 -2.80 -1.43
CA ASN A 99 -2.90 -1.43 -1.40
C ASN A 99 -3.15 -0.90 0.01
N LYS A 100 -2.64 -1.58 1.05
CA LYS A 100 -2.78 -1.20 2.46
C LYS A 100 -1.52 -0.52 3.01
N ASN A 101 -0.40 -0.69 2.30
CA ASN A 101 0.92 -0.15 2.65
C ASN A 101 1.37 0.95 1.65
N ASP A 102 0.42 1.73 1.12
CA ASP A 102 0.75 2.93 0.36
C ASP A 102 1.48 3.93 1.26
N PHE A 103 2.47 4.64 0.72
CA PHE A 103 3.30 5.59 1.47
C PHE A 103 3.44 6.90 0.69
N TRP A 104 3.85 7.97 1.38
CA TRP A 104 4.00 9.29 0.78
C TRP A 104 5.47 9.73 0.77
N ARG A 105 5.90 10.37 -0.31
CA ARG A 105 7.24 10.99 -0.43
C ARG A 105 7.14 12.32 -1.16
N LEU A 106 7.97 13.28 -0.78
CA LEU A 106 8.13 14.53 -1.53
C LEU A 106 8.86 14.26 -2.86
N VAL A 107 8.61 15.09 -3.87
CA VAL A 107 9.30 15.03 -5.18
C VAL A 107 10.81 15.33 -5.11
N ASP A 108 11.28 15.87 -3.99
CA ASP A 108 12.69 16.14 -3.66
C ASP A 108 13.23 15.18 -2.57
N SER A 109 12.56 14.05 -2.34
CA SER A 109 13.01 13.05 -1.36
C SER A 109 14.17 12.23 -1.91
N ALA A 110 15.27 12.16 -1.16
CA ALA A 110 16.40 11.29 -1.50
C ALA A 110 16.07 9.79 -1.48
N GLU A 111 14.89 9.39 -0.99
CA GLU A 111 14.41 8.00 -0.94
C GLU A 111 13.68 7.55 -2.23
N ILE A 112 13.46 8.46 -3.19
CA ILE A 112 12.94 8.14 -4.53
C ILE A 112 13.95 8.49 -5.63
N GLN A 113 14.04 7.67 -6.68
CA GLN A 113 14.97 7.83 -7.79
C GLN A 113 14.31 7.44 -9.13
N PRO A 114 14.80 7.95 -10.28
CA PRO A 114 14.39 7.42 -11.59
C PRO A 114 14.84 5.96 -11.77
N ILE A 115 14.11 5.22 -12.60
CA ILE A 115 14.44 3.83 -12.94
C ILE A 115 15.80 3.75 -13.64
N GLY A 116 16.62 2.78 -13.23
CA GLY A 116 18.00 2.58 -13.66
C GLY A 116 19.04 3.17 -12.69
N ASN A 117 18.62 3.90 -11.64
CA ASN A 117 19.54 4.47 -10.67
C ASN A 117 20.19 3.38 -9.79
N CYS A 118 19.40 2.42 -9.29
CA CYS A 118 19.89 1.31 -8.47
C CYS A 118 20.98 0.51 -9.19
N GLU A 119 20.74 0.14 -10.45
CA GLU A 119 21.69 -0.57 -11.31
C GLU A 119 22.95 0.25 -11.58
N LYS A 120 22.80 1.53 -11.95
CA LYS A 120 23.92 2.47 -12.17
C LYS A 120 24.84 2.61 -10.96
N ASN A 121 24.30 2.46 -9.75
CA ASN A 121 25.04 2.50 -8.49
C ASN A 121 25.55 1.12 -8.03
N GLY A 122 25.50 0.08 -8.87
CA GLY A 122 25.96 -1.28 -8.55
C GLY A 122 25.02 -2.07 -7.62
N GLY A 123 23.80 -1.57 -7.43
CA GLY A 123 22.74 -2.26 -6.68
C GLY A 123 21.85 -3.12 -7.58
N MET A 124 20.98 -3.91 -6.95
CA MET A 124 19.97 -4.71 -7.65
C MET A 124 18.61 -4.48 -6.99
N LEU A 125 17.58 -4.23 -7.81
CA LEU A 125 16.21 -4.03 -7.34
C LEU A 125 15.68 -5.27 -6.64
N GLN A 126 15.09 -5.05 -5.46
CA GLN A 126 14.58 -6.10 -4.58
C GLN A 126 13.05 -6.21 -4.65
N PRO A 127 12.48 -7.40 -4.45
CA PRO A 127 11.04 -7.53 -4.24
C PRO A 127 10.63 -6.79 -2.95
N PRO A 128 9.46 -6.12 -2.92
CA PRO A 128 8.99 -5.46 -1.70
C PRO A 128 8.71 -6.49 -0.60
N LEU A 129 8.78 -6.09 0.67
CA LEU A 129 8.60 -7.00 1.81
C LEU A 129 7.22 -7.71 1.79
N GLY A 130 6.20 -7.03 1.25
CA GLY A 130 4.87 -7.56 1.02
C GLY A 130 4.62 -8.13 -0.39
N PHE A 131 5.65 -8.61 -1.09
CA PHE A 131 5.51 -9.17 -2.45
C PHE A 131 4.57 -10.38 -2.45
N ARG A 132 3.57 -10.36 -3.34
CA ARG A 132 2.46 -11.32 -3.36
C ARG A 132 2.75 -12.62 -4.11
N LEU A 133 3.90 -12.71 -4.79
CA LEU A 133 4.36 -13.91 -5.51
C LEU A 133 5.56 -14.52 -4.78
N ASN A 134 5.96 -15.73 -5.18
CA ASN A 134 7.20 -16.31 -4.67
C ASN A 134 8.44 -15.54 -5.18
N ALA A 135 9.53 -15.58 -4.40
CA ALA A 135 10.77 -14.86 -4.73
C ALA A 135 11.33 -15.22 -6.13
N SER A 136 11.20 -16.49 -6.55
CA SER A 136 11.60 -16.95 -7.88
C SER A 136 10.81 -16.36 -9.05
N SER A 137 9.66 -15.71 -8.80
CA SER A 137 8.93 -14.95 -9.80
C SER A 137 9.40 -13.49 -9.92
N TRP A 138 10.25 -12.98 -9.03
CA TRP A 138 10.67 -11.58 -9.01
C TRP A 138 11.31 -11.11 -10.33
N PRO A 139 12.27 -11.81 -10.97
CA PRO A 139 12.90 -11.33 -12.20
C PRO A 139 11.89 -11.15 -13.35
N MET A 140 11.01 -12.15 -13.54
CA MET A 140 9.96 -12.09 -14.56
C MET A 140 8.87 -11.07 -14.22
N PHE A 141 8.58 -10.86 -12.93
CA PHE A 141 7.67 -9.81 -12.49
C PHE A 141 8.23 -8.43 -12.78
N LEU A 142 9.51 -8.17 -12.47
CA LEU A 142 10.19 -6.91 -12.73
C LEU A 142 10.19 -6.59 -14.24
N LEU A 143 10.64 -7.53 -15.07
CA LEU A 143 10.64 -7.39 -16.53
C LEU A 143 9.23 -7.07 -17.08
N LYS A 144 8.21 -7.79 -16.62
CA LYS A 144 6.82 -7.56 -17.05
C LYS A 144 6.26 -6.22 -16.55
N THR A 145 6.64 -5.79 -15.35
CA THR A 145 6.20 -4.53 -14.75
C THR A 145 6.80 -3.31 -15.45
N LEU A 146 8.02 -3.42 -15.96
CA LEU A 146 8.71 -2.32 -16.65
C LEU A 146 8.41 -2.26 -18.16
N ASN A 147 8.10 -3.40 -18.80
CA ASN A 147 7.78 -3.43 -20.22
C ASN A 147 6.54 -2.60 -20.56
N GLY A 148 6.72 -1.55 -21.38
CA GLY A 148 5.66 -0.63 -21.79
C GLY A 148 5.17 0.32 -20.68
N ALA A 149 5.86 0.42 -19.55
CA ALA A 149 5.47 1.31 -18.47
C ALA A 149 5.90 2.76 -18.71
N GLU A 150 5.07 3.72 -18.29
CA GLU A 150 5.48 5.13 -18.21
C GLU A 150 6.47 5.30 -17.05
N MET A 151 7.75 5.51 -17.37
CA MET A 151 8.79 5.78 -16.37
C MET A 151 8.83 7.27 -16.05
N ALA A 152 8.93 7.63 -14.77
CA ALA A 152 9.12 9.02 -14.37
C ALA A 152 10.46 9.54 -14.94
N PRO A 153 10.47 10.63 -15.74
CA PRO A 153 11.70 11.10 -16.37
C PRO A 153 12.65 11.73 -15.35
N VAL A 154 13.95 11.50 -15.49
CA VAL A 154 15.01 11.99 -14.57
C VAL A 154 14.85 13.47 -14.18
N ARG A 155 14.44 14.32 -15.14
CA ARG A 155 14.32 15.78 -14.95
C ARG A 155 13.27 16.23 -13.91
N ILE A 156 12.28 15.41 -13.56
CA ILE A 156 11.23 15.78 -12.59
C ILE A 156 11.56 15.33 -11.15
N PHE A 157 12.71 14.68 -10.93
CA PHE A 157 13.22 14.40 -9.59
C PHE A 157 14.02 15.61 -9.11
N HIS A 158 13.59 16.21 -8.01
CA HIS A 158 14.22 17.42 -7.48
C HIS A 158 15.37 17.07 -6.53
N LYS A 159 16.40 17.92 -6.48
CA LYS A 159 17.49 17.78 -5.53
C LYS A 159 17.00 18.08 -4.11
N GLU A 160 17.35 17.21 -3.17
CA GLU A 160 16.97 17.39 -1.77
C GLU A 160 17.52 18.71 -1.17
N PRO A 161 16.71 19.48 -0.40
CA PRO A 161 17.17 20.68 0.28
C PRO A 161 18.29 20.42 1.30
N PRO A 162 19.17 21.42 1.54
CA PRO A 162 20.22 21.30 2.54
C PRO A 162 19.63 21.15 3.95
N SER A 163 20.21 20.27 4.76
CA SER A 163 19.87 20.18 6.19
C SER A 163 20.28 21.45 6.93
N PRO A 164 19.48 21.93 7.92
CA PRO A 164 19.92 22.94 8.87
C PRO A 164 21.23 22.51 9.58
N SER A 165 22.09 23.46 9.92
CA SER A 165 23.41 23.14 10.51
C SER A 165 23.32 22.57 11.93
N HIS A 166 22.22 22.84 12.65
CA HIS A 166 21.91 22.30 13.96
C HIS A 166 20.40 22.39 14.24
N ASN A 167 19.96 21.87 15.38
CA ASN A 167 18.57 21.92 15.80
C ASN A 167 18.17 23.34 16.28
N PHE A 168 17.48 24.09 15.43
CA PHE A 168 17.01 25.44 15.73
C PHE A 168 15.67 25.48 16.50
N PHE A 169 14.90 24.39 16.52
CA PHE A 169 13.57 24.35 17.14
C PHE A 169 13.62 24.71 18.64
N LYS A 170 12.52 25.29 19.12
CA LYS A 170 12.26 25.61 20.53
C LYS A 170 10.89 25.06 20.93
N LEU A 171 10.78 24.70 22.21
CA LEU A 171 9.52 24.25 22.82
C LEU A 171 8.42 25.30 22.62
N GLY A 172 7.22 24.87 22.23
CA GLY A 172 6.06 25.73 21.97
C GLY A 172 5.98 26.33 20.56
N MET A 173 7.00 26.18 19.71
CA MET A 173 6.90 26.58 18.30
C MET A 173 5.88 25.72 17.54
N LYS A 174 5.06 26.34 16.69
CA LYS A 174 4.10 25.66 15.82
C LYS A 174 4.66 25.33 14.44
N LEU A 175 4.19 24.24 13.87
CA LEU A 175 4.60 23.71 12.57
C LEU A 175 3.46 22.92 11.91
N GLU A 176 3.68 22.51 10.67
CA GLU A 176 2.89 21.51 9.97
C GLU A 176 3.64 20.16 10.02
N ALA A 177 2.94 19.07 10.31
CA ALA A 177 3.55 17.73 10.44
C ALA A 177 2.68 16.62 9.87
N VAL A 178 3.29 15.60 9.26
CA VAL A 178 2.61 14.39 8.77
C VAL A 178 2.14 13.53 9.94
N ASP A 179 0.87 13.14 9.99
CA ASP A 179 0.42 12.09 10.91
C ASP A 179 1.01 10.74 10.47
N ARG A 180 2.01 10.23 11.19
CA ARG A 180 2.66 8.94 10.88
C ARG A 180 1.71 7.73 10.97
N LYS A 181 0.55 7.84 11.61
CA LYS A 181 -0.50 6.80 11.61
C LYS A 181 -1.43 6.91 10.42
N ASN A 182 -1.57 8.11 9.84
CA ASN A 182 -2.38 8.37 8.66
C ASN A 182 -1.61 9.28 7.68
N PRO A 183 -0.53 8.82 7.00
CA PRO A 183 0.43 9.70 6.32
C PRO A 183 -0.10 10.52 5.14
N HIS A 184 -1.36 10.32 4.78
CA HIS A 184 -2.10 11.23 3.90
C HIS A 184 -2.24 12.64 4.50
N PHE A 185 -2.49 12.74 5.81
CA PHE A 185 -2.76 14.01 6.48
C PHE A 185 -1.49 14.72 6.92
N ILE A 186 -1.45 16.03 6.65
CA ILE A 186 -0.60 16.98 7.35
C ILE A 186 -1.50 17.78 8.30
N CYS A 187 -1.04 18.01 9.52
CA CYS A 187 -1.81 18.64 10.59
C CYS A 187 -1.00 19.74 11.29
N PRO A 188 -1.66 20.76 11.87
CA PRO A 188 -1.07 21.66 12.86
C PRO A 188 -0.51 20.88 14.04
N ALA A 189 0.75 21.16 14.36
CA ALA A 189 1.48 20.55 15.44
C ALA A 189 2.31 21.58 16.20
N THR A 190 2.73 21.21 17.41
CA THR A 190 3.57 22.02 18.30
C THR A 190 4.81 21.21 18.71
N ILE A 191 5.96 21.87 18.84
CA ILE A 191 7.16 21.24 19.42
C ILE A 191 6.95 21.10 20.94
N GLY A 192 6.69 19.88 21.40
CA GLY A 192 6.46 19.58 22.81
C GLY A 192 7.76 19.51 23.64
N GLU A 193 8.85 19.06 23.03
CA GLU A 193 10.16 18.89 23.68
C GLU A 193 11.29 18.88 22.64
N VAL A 194 12.52 19.20 23.05
CA VAL A 194 13.73 19.21 22.20
C VAL A 194 14.86 18.47 22.93
N ARG A 195 15.49 17.49 22.28
CA ARG A 195 16.58 16.66 22.83
C ARG A 195 17.71 16.50 21.82
N GLY A 196 18.73 17.35 21.90
CA GLY A 196 19.86 17.33 20.97
C GLY A 196 19.40 17.49 19.53
N SER A 197 19.57 16.45 18.70
CA SER A 197 19.13 16.44 17.30
C SER A 197 17.67 16.01 17.09
N GLU A 198 16.93 15.68 18.14
CA GLU A 198 15.54 15.24 18.07
C GLU A 198 14.55 16.27 18.63
N VAL A 199 13.33 16.24 18.11
CA VAL A 199 12.18 17.03 18.55
C VAL A 199 10.96 16.13 18.75
N LEU A 200 10.17 16.42 19.77
CA LEU A 200 8.87 15.81 19.99
C LEU A 200 7.80 16.62 19.27
N VAL A 201 7.20 16.05 18.23
CA VAL A 201 6.06 16.62 17.52
C VAL A 201 4.79 16.20 18.26
N THR A 202 4.00 17.18 18.70
CA THR A 202 2.69 16.95 19.35
C THR A 202 1.56 17.53 18.51
N PHE A 203 0.45 16.80 18.38
CA PHE A 203 -0.62 17.17 17.45
C PHE A 203 -1.71 18.02 18.11
N ASP A 204 -1.97 19.21 17.55
CA ASP A 204 -2.84 20.20 18.17
C ASP A 204 -4.29 19.70 18.26
N GLY A 205 -4.86 19.72 19.47
CA GLY A 205 -6.20 19.22 19.74
C GLY A 205 -6.31 17.69 19.90
N TRP A 206 -5.18 16.97 19.91
CA TRP A 206 -5.11 15.53 20.18
C TRP A 206 -4.42 15.24 21.52
N ARG A 207 -4.79 14.12 22.17
CA ARG A 207 -4.29 13.78 23.53
C ARG A 207 -3.05 12.88 23.49
N GLY A 208 -1.99 13.34 22.82
CA GLY A 208 -0.69 12.67 22.79
C GLY A 208 -0.59 11.35 22.03
N ALA A 209 -1.72 10.73 21.67
CA ALA A 209 -1.77 9.40 21.06
C ALA A 209 -1.17 9.34 19.63
N PHE A 210 -0.85 10.48 19.02
CA PHE A 210 -0.27 10.60 17.68
C PHE A 210 1.16 11.19 17.72
N ASP A 211 1.61 11.61 18.89
CA ASP A 211 2.89 12.29 19.07
C ASP A 211 4.06 11.36 18.75
N TYR A 212 5.13 11.91 18.19
CA TYR A 212 6.33 11.16 17.87
C TYR A 212 7.60 11.98 18.00
N TRP A 213 8.70 11.29 18.24
CA TRP A 213 10.04 11.85 18.08
C TRP A 213 10.48 11.74 16.62
N CYS A 214 11.09 12.81 16.11
CA CYS A 214 11.83 12.79 14.86
C CYS A 214 13.08 13.67 14.99
N ARG A 215 14.04 13.49 14.08
CA ARG A 215 15.15 14.44 13.96
C ARG A 215 14.66 15.78 13.40
N TYR A 216 15.36 16.86 13.72
CA TYR A 216 15.05 18.20 13.19
C TYR A 216 15.15 18.31 11.66
N ASP A 217 15.91 17.41 11.01
CA ASP A 217 16.08 17.32 9.56
C ASP A 217 15.11 16.33 8.89
N SER A 218 14.07 15.89 9.60
CA SER A 218 13.00 15.05 9.08
C SER A 218 12.23 15.73 7.94
N ARG A 219 11.91 14.96 6.89
CA ARG A 219 11.08 15.41 5.76
C ARG A 219 9.57 15.36 6.04
N ASP A 220 9.16 14.85 7.21
CA ASP A 220 7.77 14.75 7.67
C ASP A 220 7.25 16.05 8.34
N ILE A 221 8.11 17.06 8.48
CA ILE A 221 7.80 18.33 9.15
C ILE A 221 8.05 19.52 8.22
N PHE A 222 7.19 20.54 8.32
CA PHE A 222 7.12 21.68 7.41
C PHE A 222 6.85 22.99 8.16
N PRO A 223 7.34 24.13 7.62
CA PRO A 223 6.99 25.44 8.18
C PRO A 223 5.48 25.71 8.05
N VAL A 224 4.97 26.56 8.93
CA VAL A 224 3.59 27.06 8.89
C VAL A 224 3.30 27.71 7.52
N GLY A 225 2.21 27.28 6.87
CA GLY A 225 1.77 27.75 5.55
C GLY A 225 2.23 26.87 4.38
N TRP A 226 3.00 25.81 4.62
CA TRP A 226 3.55 24.95 3.56
C TRP A 226 2.48 24.27 2.71
N CYS A 227 1.46 23.68 3.34
CA CYS A 227 0.33 23.07 2.64
C CYS A 227 -0.41 24.09 1.76
N SER A 228 -0.63 25.31 2.25
CA SER A 228 -1.28 26.38 1.47
C SER A 228 -0.44 26.83 0.28
N LEU A 229 0.89 26.87 0.41
CA LEU A 229 1.80 27.23 -0.67
C LEU A 229 1.96 26.12 -1.72
N THR A 230 1.85 24.85 -1.32
CA THR A 230 2.00 23.68 -2.20
C THR A 230 0.70 23.17 -2.81
N GLY A 231 -0.46 23.52 -2.26
CA GLY A 231 -1.73 22.88 -2.61
C GLY A 231 -1.91 21.49 -2.00
N ASP A 232 -1.35 21.28 -0.80
CA ASP A 232 -1.52 20.06 0.01
C ASP A 232 -2.65 20.26 1.05
N ASN A 233 -3.21 19.16 1.55
CA ASN A 233 -4.43 19.16 2.35
C ASN A 233 -4.16 19.23 3.86
N LEU A 234 -3.95 20.45 4.37
CA LEU A 234 -3.85 20.71 5.81
C LEU A 234 -5.17 20.39 6.53
N GLN A 235 -5.12 19.50 7.53
CA GLN A 235 -6.26 19.25 8.41
C GLN A 235 -6.41 20.37 9.46
N PRO A 236 -7.63 20.72 9.89
CA PRO A 236 -7.80 21.59 11.05
C PRO A 236 -7.32 20.88 12.34
N PRO A 237 -7.01 21.62 13.42
CA PRO A 237 -6.73 21.06 14.73
C PRO A 237 -7.86 20.14 15.22
N GLY A 238 -7.51 19.13 16.03
CA GLY A 238 -8.50 18.22 16.62
C GLY A 238 -9.52 18.94 17.49
N THR A 239 -10.73 18.39 17.65
CA THR A 239 -11.86 18.97 18.41
C THR A 239 -11.64 19.17 19.92
N LYS A 240 -10.41 19.04 20.41
CA LYS A 240 -10.02 19.21 21.82
C LYS A 240 -8.86 20.20 22.00
N VAL A 241 -8.78 21.25 21.16
CA VAL A 241 -7.86 22.38 21.43
C VAL A 241 -8.25 23.04 22.74
N VAL A 242 -7.48 22.81 23.80
CA VAL A 242 -7.57 23.61 25.02
C VAL A 242 -6.80 24.90 24.76
N ILE A 243 -7.49 25.93 24.28
CA ILE A 243 -6.92 27.28 24.20
C ILE A 243 -6.66 27.75 25.65
N PRO A 244 -5.42 28.09 26.03
CA PRO A 244 -5.14 28.64 27.35
C PRO A 244 -5.85 30.00 27.50
N LYS A 245 -6.85 30.08 28.37
CA LYS A 245 -7.47 31.36 28.72
C LYS A 245 -6.53 32.15 29.63
N ASN A 246 -5.93 33.20 29.07
CA ASN A 246 -5.14 34.27 29.71
C ASN A 246 -3.87 33.85 30.48
N PRO A 247 -2.69 34.35 30.06
CA PRO A 247 -1.50 34.45 30.90
C PRO A 247 -1.36 35.88 31.48
N PHE A 248 -2.36 36.35 32.25
CA PHE A 248 -2.25 37.59 33.02
C PHE A 248 -2.94 37.43 34.39
N PRO A 249 -2.19 37.30 35.50
CA PRO A 249 -2.70 37.66 36.81
C PRO A 249 -2.80 39.19 36.87
N THR A 250 -4.01 39.71 37.01
CA THR A 250 -4.25 41.13 37.27
C THR A 250 -3.75 41.48 38.66
N SER A 251 -2.58 42.12 38.75
CA SER A 251 -2.19 42.90 39.91
C SER A 251 -2.94 44.23 39.86
N ASP A 252 -3.75 44.53 40.88
CA ASP A 252 -4.37 45.85 41.01
C ASP A 252 -3.31 46.95 40.99
N ALA A 253 -3.49 47.92 40.10
CA ALA A 253 -2.68 49.13 40.02
C ALA A 253 -3.58 50.33 40.33
N SER A 254 -3.72 50.63 41.63
CA SER A 254 -4.14 51.97 42.06
C SER A 254 -3.06 52.98 41.64
N ALA A 255 -3.47 54.01 40.92
CA ALA A 255 -2.58 55.04 40.44
C ALA A 255 -2.29 56.09 41.52
N GLU A 256 -1.02 56.45 41.72
CA GLU A 256 -0.58 57.77 42.19
C GLU A 256 0.79 58.14 41.60
N LYS A 257 1.14 59.43 41.67
CA LYS A 257 2.17 60.11 40.86
C LYS A 257 3.60 60.00 41.44
N PRO A 258 4.65 60.24 40.63
CA PRO A 258 6.03 60.27 41.10
C PRO A 258 6.41 61.59 41.78
N SER A 259 7.28 61.52 42.79
CA SER A 259 8.03 62.65 43.32
C SER A 259 9.44 62.21 43.73
N MET A 260 10.42 63.09 43.55
CA MET A 260 11.83 62.84 43.90
C MET A 260 12.08 63.23 45.35
N HIS A 261 13.04 62.60 46.04
CA HIS A 261 14.09 63.29 46.84
C HIS A 261 15.18 62.33 47.36
N SER A 262 16.25 62.92 47.88
CA SER A 262 17.58 62.34 48.12
C SER A 262 17.86 62.01 49.59
N GLY A 263 19.00 61.35 49.88
CA GLY A 263 19.69 61.55 51.18
C GLY A 263 20.30 60.34 51.91
N THR A 264 21.55 60.03 51.59
CA THR A 264 22.69 59.73 52.52
C THR A 264 22.49 59.08 53.92
N LYS A 265 23.32 58.03 54.17
CA LYS A 265 24.09 57.73 55.42
C LYS A 265 23.28 57.39 56.72
N ALA A 266 23.76 56.69 57.75
CA ALA A 266 24.97 55.88 58.03
C ALA A 266 24.70 55.02 59.32
N VAL A 267 25.14 53.74 59.42
CA VAL A 267 26.29 53.23 60.24
C VAL A 267 26.00 52.88 61.73
N LEU A 268 26.48 51.67 62.15
CA LEU A 268 26.59 51.07 63.51
C LEU A 268 25.28 50.66 64.24
N GLY A 269 25.24 49.59 65.05
CA GLY A 269 26.28 48.60 65.38
C GLY A 269 25.84 47.50 66.38
N HIS A 270 26.82 46.69 66.86
CA HIS A 270 26.78 45.68 67.95
C HIS A 270 26.21 44.25 67.72
N GLN A 271 27.16 43.29 67.65
CA GLN A 271 27.10 41.96 68.31
C GLN A 271 27.81 42.04 69.68
N PRO A 272 27.59 41.11 70.65
CA PRO A 272 28.44 39.89 70.78
C PRO A 272 27.81 38.62 71.44
N GLY A 273 28.44 37.44 71.22
CA GLY A 273 28.29 36.20 72.05
C GLY A 273 27.99 34.91 71.26
N GLN A 274 28.96 34.03 70.93
CA GLN A 274 29.49 32.88 71.73
C GLN A 274 28.43 31.77 72.05
N ARG A 275 28.60 30.44 71.89
CA ARG A 275 29.58 29.43 71.36
C ARG A 275 28.73 28.23 70.82
N GLY A 276 29.11 27.36 69.86
CA GLY A 276 30.05 26.22 70.01
C GLY A 276 29.45 24.80 69.74
N ARG A 277 29.56 24.29 68.50
CA ARG A 277 29.56 22.88 67.96
C ARG A 277 28.95 21.65 68.73
N LYS A 278 27.96 20.98 68.08
CA LYS A 278 27.77 19.49 67.83
C LYS A 278 27.57 18.53 69.05
N PRO A 279 27.09 17.24 68.93
CA PRO A 279 27.05 16.32 67.76
C PRO A 279 25.81 15.37 67.56
N GLY A 280 25.86 14.52 66.49
CA GLY A 280 25.03 13.29 66.29
C GLY A 280 23.78 13.46 65.39
N LYS A 281 23.39 12.53 64.50
CA LYS A 281 23.93 11.25 63.98
C LYS A 281 23.71 11.17 62.45
N LYS A 282 24.59 10.49 61.71
CA LYS A 282 24.37 10.06 60.31
C LYS A 282 24.20 8.54 60.26
N ARG A 283 23.45 8.01 59.28
CA ARG A 283 23.64 6.64 58.76
C ARG A 283 23.90 6.71 57.25
N GLY A 284 24.86 5.91 56.79
CA GLY A 284 25.44 5.98 55.44
C GLY A 284 25.18 4.73 54.59
N ARG A 285 25.85 4.70 53.43
CA ARG A 285 25.71 3.75 52.30
C ARG A 285 26.98 2.87 52.18
N THR A 286 27.04 2.01 51.13
CA THR A 286 28.25 1.49 50.41
C THR A 286 28.58 -0.05 50.62
N PRO A 287 29.55 -0.72 49.90
CA PRO A 287 29.22 -1.61 48.74
C PRO A 287 30.12 -2.88 48.43
N LYS A 288 29.85 -3.66 47.33
CA LYS A 288 30.78 -4.50 46.46
C LYS A 288 31.48 -5.77 47.08
N THR A 289 32.15 -6.77 46.41
CA THR A 289 32.41 -7.25 44.99
C THR A 289 33.04 -8.68 44.88
N LEU A 290 32.65 -9.52 43.89
CA LEU A 290 33.30 -10.75 43.28
C LEU A 290 33.72 -11.94 44.22
N ILE A 291 33.99 -13.23 43.85
CA ILE A 291 34.81 -13.91 42.78
C ILE A 291 34.41 -15.42 42.54
N HIS A 292 34.50 -15.92 41.27
CA HIS A 292 34.76 -17.26 40.64
C HIS A 292 34.33 -18.70 41.15
N HIS A 293 34.35 -19.66 40.20
CA HIS A 293 33.88 -21.09 40.18
C HIS A 293 34.90 -22.17 40.68
N PRO A 294 34.57 -23.49 40.75
CA PRO A 294 34.71 -24.42 39.58
C PRO A 294 33.75 -25.65 39.44
N ILE A 295 33.49 -26.03 38.16
CA ILE A 295 33.33 -27.36 37.49
C ILE A 295 32.82 -28.63 38.24
N SER A 296 31.72 -29.27 37.77
CA SER A 296 31.62 -30.67 37.23
C SER A 296 30.16 -31.20 37.08
N THR A 297 29.95 -32.26 36.28
CA THR A 297 28.66 -32.88 35.86
C THR A 297 28.48 -34.30 36.51
N PRO A 298 27.49 -35.20 36.22
CA PRO A 298 26.34 -35.16 35.28
C PRO A 298 24.98 -35.86 35.69
N SER A 299 23.94 -35.62 34.87
CA SER A 299 22.89 -36.58 34.40
C SER A 299 21.60 -36.92 35.20
N LYS A 300 20.51 -37.10 34.41
CA LYS A 300 19.18 -37.73 34.67
C LYS A 300 18.21 -36.97 35.62
N SER A 301 16.88 -36.98 35.43
CA SER A 301 15.98 -37.67 34.47
C SER A 301 14.73 -36.83 34.12
N VAL A 302 14.05 -37.18 33.03
CA VAL A 302 12.86 -36.50 32.46
C VAL A 302 11.54 -37.12 32.96
N GLU A 303 10.52 -36.31 33.27
CA GLU A 303 9.09 -36.65 33.14
C GLU A 303 8.20 -35.38 33.09
N PRO A 304 6.93 -35.43 32.62
CA PRO A 304 6.46 -34.44 31.64
C PRO A 304 5.52 -33.33 32.15
N LEU A 305 5.62 -32.16 31.52
CA LEU A 305 4.67 -31.05 31.66
C LEU A 305 3.33 -31.36 30.98
N LYS A 306 2.22 -31.16 31.71
CA LYS A 306 0.85 -31.46 31.27
C LYS A 306 0.32 -30.39 30.30
N PHE A 307 -0.05 -30.80 29.08
CA PHE A 307 -0.76 -29.96 28.12
C PHE A 307 -2.24 -29.72 28.51
N PRO A 308 -2.73 -28.47 28.53
CA PRO A 308 -4.17 -28.20 28.59
C PRO A 308 -4.86 -28.55 27.27
N LYS A 309 -5.71 -29.60 27.27
CA LYS A 309 -6.50 -30.00 26.10
C LYS A 309 -7.55 -28.93 25.75
N LYS A 310 -7.52 -28.41 24.52
CA LYS A 310 -8.59 -27.57 23.96
C LYS A 310 -9.91 -28.35 23.93
N ARG A 311 -10.99 -27.78 24.46
CA ARG A 311 -12.34 -28.37 24.41
C ARG A 311 -12.88 -28.31 22.98
N GLY A 312 -13.30 -29.44 22.43
CA GLY A 312 -13.97 -29.52 21.13
C GLY A 312 -15.45 -29.11 21.18
N PRO A 313 -16.11 -28.89 20.02
CA PRO A 313 -17.52 -28.51 19.96
C PRO A 313 -18.46 -29.66 20.36
N LYS A 314 -19.58 -29.33 21.03
CA LYS A 314 -20.63 -30.30 21.41
C LYS A 314 -21.52 -30.65 20.21
N PRO A 315 -22.04 -31.89 20.10
CA PRO A 315 -22.85 -32.33 18.96
C PRO A 315 -24.35 -32.05 19.14
N GLY A 316 -25.06 -31.88 18.02
CA GLY A 316 -26.51 -32.11 17.92
C GLY A 316 -27.40 -30.89 17.66
N SER A 317 -27.78 -30.68 16.39
CA SER A 317 -29.10 -30.15 16.04
C SER A 317 -29.59 -30.76 14.72
N LYS A 318 -30.90 -30.79 14.52
CA LYS A 318 -31.59 -31.80 13.69
C LYS A 318 -31.56 -31.50 12.19
N ARG A 319 -31.44 -32.57 11.37
CA ARG A 319 -31.68 -32.55 9.92
C ARG A 319 -33.18 -32.32 9.63
N LYS A 320 -33.50 -31.61 8.54
CA LYS A 320 -34.81 -31.64 7.87
C LYS A 320 -34.70 -32.30 6.47
N PRO A 321 -35.79 -32.81 5.88
CA PRO A 321 -35.71 -33.81 4.81
C PRO A 321 -35.40 -33.23 3.42
N ARG A 322 -35.04 -34.15 2.52
CA ARG A 322 -34.79 -33.94 1.08
C ARG A 322 -36.11 -34.17 0.32
N THR A 323 -36.52 -33.22 -0.51
CA THR A 323 -37.66 -33.39 -1.44
C THR A 323 -37.16 -33.96 -2.78
N LEU A 324 -38.03 -34.72 -3.46
CA LEU A 324 -37.75 -35.53 -4.64
C LEU A 324 -37.82 -34.78 -5.99
N LEU A 325 -37.38 -35.48 -7.04
CA LEU A 325 -37.26 -35.04 -8.44
C LEU A 325 -38.58 -35.02 -9.23
N ASN A 326 -38.64 -34.17 -10.28
CA ASN A 326 -39.05 -34.44 -11.68
C ASN A 326 -39.74 -33.22 -12.34
N PRO A 327 -39.86 -33.14 -13.68
CA PRO A 327 -38.92 -33.56 -14.74
C PRO A 327 -38.62 -32.39 -15.72
N ALA A 328 -37.88 -32.66 -16.81
CA ALA A 328 -37.51 -31.65 -17.82
C ALA A 328 -38.60 -31.43 -18.91
N PRO A 329 -38.66 -30.24 -19.54
CA PRO A 329 -39.28 -30.04 -20.84
C PRO A 329 -38.24 -29.89 -21.98
N THR A 330 -38.62 -30.49 -23.10
CA THR A 330 -38.01 -30.55 -24.44
C THR A 330 -37.55 -29.22 -25.06
N SER A 331 -36.48 -29.29 -25.85
CA SER A 331 -36.08 -28.26 -26.83
C SER A 331 -37.11 -28.04 -27.94
N PRO A 332 -37.13 -26.86 -28.57
CA PRO A 332 -37.50 -26.71 -29.97
C PRO A 332 -36.33 -26.20 -30.86
N THR A 333 -36.57 -26.24 -32.16
CA THR A 333 -35.57 -26.30 -33.25
C THR A 333 -35.30 -24.92 -33.90
N THR A 334 -34.11 -24.78 -34.49
CA THR A 334 -33.67 -23.90 -35.61
C THR A 334 -34.56 -22.75 -36.11
N SER A 335 -33.95 -21.57 -36.35
CA SER A 335 -34.08 -20.65 -37.52
C SER A 335 -34.07 -19.15 -37.16
N THR A 336 -33.06 -18.42 -37.65
CA THR A 336 -33.05 -16.98 -38.05
C THR A 336 -33.36 -15.85 -37.04
N PRO A 337 -32.92 -14.60 -37.30
CA PRO A 337 -31.65 -14.15 -37.90
C PRO A 337 -30.88 -13.20 -36.95
N GLU A 338 -29.72 -12.67 -37.37
CA GLU A 338 -28.94 -11.70 -36.58
C GLU A 338 -29.71 -10.37 -36.39
N PRO A 339 -29.66 -9.73 -35.20
CA PRO A 339 -30.23 -8.40 -35.00
C PRO A 339 -29.22 -7.30 -35.35
N ASP A 340 -29.63 -6.40 -36.26
CA ASP A 340 -28.89 -5.18 -36.61
C ASP A 340 -28.55 -4.32 -35.38
N THR A 341 -27.28 -3.92 -35.25
CA THR A 341 -26.84 -2.98 -34.23
C THR A 341 -27.14 -1.53 -34.63
N SER A 342 -28.41 -1.10 -34.52
CA SER A 342 -28.73 0.33 -34.46
C SER A 342 -29.95 0.62 -33.57
N THR A 343 -29.92 1.78 -32.88
CA THR A 343 -31.00 2.39 -32.09
C THR A 343 -31.56 1.64 -30.86
N VAL A 344 -30.86 1.71 -29.72
CA VAL A 344 -31.47 1.84 -28.37
C VAL A 344 -30.65 2.87 -27.54
N PRO A 345 -31.27 3.79 -26.76
CA PRO A 345 -30.52 4.80 -26.01
C PRO A 345 -29.74 4.25 -24.81
N GLN A 346 -28.57 4.83 -24.54
CA GLN A 346 -27.80 4.57 -23.32
C GLN A 346 -28.30 5.43 -22.17
N ASP A 347 -29.19 4.89 -21.33
CA ASP A 347 -29.14 5.17 -19.89
C ASP A 347 -29.89 4.12 -19.05
N ALA A 348 -29.55 4.04 -17.76
CA ALA A 348 -30.15 3.14 -16.75
C ALA A 348 -29.88 1.61 -16.86
N ALA A 349 -28.61 1.22 -16.79
CA ALA A 349 -28.23 -0.08 -16.22
C ALA A 349 -26.93 0.04 -15.38
N THR A 350 -27.06 0.21 -14.06
CA THR A 350 -25.91 0.33 -13.13
C THR A 350 -25.22 -1.02 -12.92
N ILE A 351 -24.39 -1.43 -13.89
CA ILE A 351 -23.38 -2.48 -13.68
C ILE A 351 -22.27 -1.88 -12.82
N PRO A 352 -21.93 -2.46 -11.65
CA PRO A 352 -20.81 -1.96 -10.86
C PRO A 352 -19.49 -2.19 -11.61
N SER A 353 -18.69 -1.14 -11.81
CA SER A 353 -17.44 -1.19 -12.59
C SER A 353 -16.36 -2.13 -12.03
N SER A 354 -16.57 -2.71 -10.84
CA SER A 354 -15.77 -3.79 -10.28
C SER A 354 -15.96 -5.15 -10.98
N ALA A 355 -16.97 -5.30 -11.85
CA ALA A 355 -17.23 -6.52 -12.63
C ALA A 355 -16.49 -6.57 -13.99
N MET A 356 -15.95 -5.45 -14.48
CA MET A 356 -15.38 -5.33 -15.83
C MET A 356 -13.85 -5.23 -15.85
N GLN A 357 -13.16 -6.29 -15.44
CA GLN A 357 -11.75 -6.53 -15.80
C GLN A 357 -11.29 -7.97 -15.51
N ALA A 358 -12.07 -8.97 -15.95
CA ALA A 358 -11.55 -10.33 -16.08
C ALA A 358 -10.45 -10.31 -17.16
N PRO A 359 -9.23 -10.83 -16.90
CA PRO A 359 -8.13 -10.72 -17.85
C PRO A 359 -8.47 -11.43 -19.16
N THR A 360 -8.41 -10.71 -20.27
CA THR A 360 -8.53 -11.26 -21.62
C THR A 360 -7.16 -11.73 -22.12
N VAL A 361 -7.16 -12.75 -22.96
CA VAL A 361 -5.94 -13.33 -23.56
C VAL A 361 -6.26 -13.87 -24.95
N CYS A 362 -5.26 -13.86 -25.83
CA CYS A 362 -5.24 -14.64 -27.06
C CYS A 362 -4.09 -15.66 -26.96
N ILE A 363 -4.36 -16.94 -27.28
CA ILE A 363 -3.38 -18.02 -27.32
C ILE A 363 -3.32 -18.57 -28.74
N TYR A 364 -2.15 -18.53 -29.35
CA TYR A 364 -1.92 -18.98 -30.72
C TYR A 364 -1.54 -20.46 -30.75
N LEU A 365 -1.99 -21.18 -31.78
CA LEU A 365 -1.73 -22.59 -32.00
C LEU A 365 -0.64 -22.78 -33.07
N ASN A 366 0.42 -23.51 -32.74
CA ASN A 366 1.46 -23.86 -33.69
C ASN A 366 1.08 -25.15 -34.44
N LYS A 367 0.34 -25.01 -35.53
CA LYS A 367 -0.02 -26.15 -36.41
C LYS A 367 1.19 -26.89 -36.98
N ASN A 368 2.33 -26.21 -37.10
CA ASN A 368 3.58 -26.76 -37.65
C ASN A 368 4.48 -27.40 -36.57
N GLY A 369 4.14 -27.24 -35.29
CA GLY A 369 4.90 -27.79 -34.15
C GLY A 369 4.80 -29.32 -34.04
N SER A 370 5.60 -29.88 -33.14
CA SER A 370 5.49 -31.31 -32.82
C SER A 370 4.26 -31.55 -31.95
N THR A 371 3.30 -32.29 -32.47
CA THR A 371 2.06 -32.64 -31.74
C THR A 371 2.27 -33.72 -30.68
N GLY A 372 3.44 -34.36 -30.64
CA GLY A 372 3.72 -35.48 -29.74
C GLY A 372 2.95 -36.77 -30.11
N PRO A 373 3.10 -37.86 -29.35
CA PRO A 373 2.46 -39.15 -29.63
C PRO A 373 0.98 -39.21 -29.21
N HIS A 374 0.47 -38.20 -28.51
CA HIS A 374 -0.88 -38.23 -27.93
C HIS A 374 -1.95 -37.50 -28.78
N LEU A 375 -1.54 -36.60 -29.67
CA LEU A 375 -2.42 -35.77 -30.50
C LEU A 375 -2.32 -36.14 -31.99
N ASP A 376 -3.46 -36.22 -32.65
CA ASP A 376 -3.57 -36.43 -34.08
C ASP A 376 -3.25 -35.14 -34.85
N LYS A 377 -2.14 -35.15 -35.58
CA LYS A 377 -1.67 -34.01 -36.37
C LYS A 377 -2.70 -33.56 -37.43
N LYS A 378 -3.51 -34.46 -37.99
CA LYS A 378 -4.56 -34.08 -38.96
C LYS A 378 -5.69 -33.31 -38.30
N LYS A 379 -6.08 -33.67 -37.07
CA LYS A 379 -7.09 -32.94 -36.29
C LYS A 379 -6.55 -31.58 -35.82
N VAL A 380 -5.31 -31.52 -35.34
CA VAL A 380 -4.66 -30.26 -34.92
C VAL A 380 -4.59 -29.24 -36.06
N GLN A 381 -4.38 -29.69 -37.30
CA GLN A 381 -4.38 -28.82 -38.49
C GLN A 381 -5.76 -28.21 -38.80
N GLN A 382 -6.86 -28.84 -38.37
CA GLN A 382 -8.24 -28.37 -38.57
C GLN A 382 -8.71 -27.38 -37.48
N LEU A 383 -7.96 -27.21 -36.38
CA LEU A 383 -8.25 -26.24 -35.33
C LEU A 383 -8.07 -24.79 -35.82
N PRO A 384 -8.63 -23.77 -35.13
CA PRO A 384 -8.30 -22.37 -35.40
C PRO A 384 -6.82 -22.07 -35.10
N ASP A 385 -6.26 -21.04 -35.73
CA ASP A 385 -4.88 -20.61 -35.52
C ASP A 385 -4.65 -19.96 -34.14
N HIS A 386 -5.74 -19.59 -33.45
CA HIS A 386 -5.71 -19.04 -32.10
C HIS A 386 -7.05 -19.21 -31.37
N PHE A 387 -7.00 -19.06 -30.04
CA PHE A 387 -8.14 -19.04 -29.13
C PHE A 387 -8.17 -17.71 -28.37
N GLY A 388 -9.29 -16.98 -28.45
CA GLY A 388 -9.43 -15.60 -27.96
C GLY A 388 -9.40 -14.56 -29.09
N PRO A 389 -9.31 -13.25 -28.78
CA PRO A 389 -9.22 -12.65 -27.45
C PRO A 389 -10.52 -12.83 -26.63
N ALA A 390 -10.44 -13.55 -25.51
CA ALA A 390 -11.57 -13.79 -24.61
C ALA A 390 -11.10 -13.93 -23.15
N ARG A 391 -12.04 -14.07 -22.20
CA ARG A 391 -11.72 -14.31 -20.77
C ARG A 391 -10.73 -15.46 -20.63
N ALA A 392 -9.68 -15.28 -19.81
CA ALA A 392 -8.62 -16.28 -19.63
C ALA A 392 -9.11 -17.68 -19.18
N SER A 393 -10.24 -17.76 -18.45
CA SER A 393 -10.87 -19.04 -18.11
C SER A 393 -11.45 -19.77 -19.33
N VAL A 394 -12.11 -19.03 -20.23
CA VAL A 394 -12.69 -19.56 -21.48
C VAL A 394 -11.60 -19.97 -22.46
N VAL A 395 -10.55 -19.16 -22.63
CA VAL A 395 -9.44 -19.49 -23.54
C VAL A 395 -8.66 -20.72 -23.08
N LEU A 396 -8.46 -20.86 -21.76
CA LEU A 396 -7.87 -22.09 -21.21
C LEU A 396 -8.78 -23.31 -21.47
N GLN A 397 -10.09 -23.17 -21.27
CA GLN A 397 -11.07 -24.22 -21.53
C GLN A 397 -11.02 -24.68 -22.99
N GLN A 398 -11.06 -23.73 -23.93
CA GLN A 398 -11.04 -24.02 -25.38
C GLN A 398 -9.75 -24.74 -25.79
N ALA A 399 -8.59 -24.24 -25.37
CA ALA A 399 -7.29 -24.84 -25.71
C ALA A 399 -7.12 -26.26 -25.13
N VAL A 400 -7.60 -26.50 -23.90
CA VAL A 400 -7.54 -27.83 -23.26
C VAL A 400 -8.56 -28.80 -23.89
N GLN A 401 -9.77 -28.34 -24.19
CA GLN A 401 -10.79 -29.12 -24.89
C GLN A 401 -10.31 -29.54 -26.29
N ALA A 402 -9.71 -28.61 -27.04
CA ALA A 402 -9.13 -28.90 -28.35
C ALA A 402 -8.02 -29.98 -28.28
N CYS A 403 -7.22 -30.03 -27.22
CA CYS A 403 -6.24 -31.11 -27.00
C CYS A 403 -6.91 -32.47 -26.75
N ILE A 404 -8.05 -32.50 -26.05
CA ILE A 404 -8.82 -33.72 -25.79
C ILE A 404 -9.46 -34.21 -27.09
N ASP A 405 -10.11 -33.32 -27.86
CA ASP A 405 -10.81 -33.66 -29.10
C ASP A 405 -9.84 -34.14 -30.19
N CYS A 406 -8.64 -33.54 -30.23
CA CYS A 406 -7.55 -33.94 -31.11
C CYS A 406 -6.80 -35.20 -30.65
N ALA A 407 -7.08 -35.76 -29.47
CA ALA A 407 -6.35 -36.92 -28.98
C ALA A 407 -6.61 -38.19 -29.81
N TYR A 408 -5.61 -39.07 -29.89
CA TYR A 408 -5.81 -40.47 -30.31
C TYR A 408 -6.59 -41.26 -29.26
N HIS A 409 -6.32 -40.98 -27.97
CA HIS A 409 -7.00 -41.59 -26.83
C HIS A 409 -7.38 -40.51 -25.81
N GLN A 410 -8.64 -40.07 -25.84
CA GLN A 410 -9.12 -38.99 -24.96
C GLN A 410 -8.87 -39.30 -23.47
N LYS A 411 -9.10 -40.55 -23.05
CA LYS A 411 -8.85 -41.04 -21.68
C LYS A 411 -7.43 -40.75 -21.18
N THR A 412 -6.42 -40.87 -22.05
CA THR A 412 -5.01 -40.61 -21.72
C THR A 412 -4.75 -39.11 -21.53
N VAL A 413 -5.26 -38.26 -22.44
CA VAL A 413 -5.09 -36.80 -22.33
C VAL A 413 -5.88 -36.25 -21.13
N PHE A 414 -7.07 -36.77 -20.89
CA PHE A 414 -7.92 -36.41 -19.77
C PHE A 414 -7.29 -36.79 -18.41
N SER A 415 -6.58 -37.92 -18.33
CA SER A 415 -5.89 -38.34 -17.09
C SER A 415 -4.67 -37.47 -16.72
N PHE A 416 -4.14 -36.69 -17.67
CA PHE A 416 -3.10 -35.69 -17.39
C PHE A 416 -3.65 -34.45 -16.66
N LEU A 417 -4.96 -34.26 -16.64
CA LEU A 417 -5.66 -33.12 -16.07
C LEU A 417 -6.10 -33.46 -14.64
N LYS A 418 -6.06 -32.46 -13.75
CA LYS A 418 -6.45 -32.60 -12.34
C LYS A 418 -7.69 -31.78 -12.06
N GLN A 419 -8.64 -32.36 -11.33
CA GLN A 419 -9.87 -31.69 -10.94
C GLN A 419 -9.55 -30.43 -10.12
N GLY A 420 -9.96 -29.29 -10.64
CA GLY A 420 -9.87 -27.99 -9.99
C GLY A 420 -11.22 -27.53 -9.44
N HIS A 421 -11.23 -26.35 -8.84
CA HIS A 421 -12.43 -25.69 -8.32
C HIS A 421 -12.49 -24.27 -8.88
N GLY A 422 -13.69 -23.82 -9.28
CA GLY A 422 -13.95 -22.44 -9.72
C GLY A 422 -13.48 -22.07 -11.13
N GLY A 423 -13.08 -23.02 -11.97
CA GLY A 423 -12.85 -22.82 -13.41
C GLY A 423 -13.95 -23.44 -14.28
N GLU A 424 -13.84 -23.26 -15.60
CA GLU A 424 -14.80 -23.76 -16.58
C GLU A 424 -14.76 -25.31 -16.68
N VAL A 425 -15.81 -25.91 -17.25
CA VAL A 425 -15.93 -27.36 -17.44
C VAL A 425 -15.32 -27.79 -18.78
N ILE A 426 -14.61 -28.91 -18.78
CA ILE A 426 -14.20 -29.67 -19.97
C ILE A 426 -14.80 -31.07 -19.93
N SER A 427 -14.91 -31.70 -21.10
CA SER A 427 -15.46 -33.06 -21.24
C SER A 427 -14.61 -33.94 -22.15
N ALA A 428 -14.68 -35.24 -21.90
CA ALA A 428 -14.13 -36.29 -22.76
C ALA A 428 -15.15 -37.42 -22.88
N VAL A 429 -15.14 -38.12 -24.01
CA VAL A 429 -15.94 -39.33 -24.24
C VAL A 429 -14.99 -40.51 -24.41
N PHE A 430 -15.08 -41.46 -23.48
CA PHE A 430 -14.36 -42.73 -23.53
C PHE A 430 -15.17 -43.81 -22.83
N ASP A 431 -14.90 -45.09 -23.11
CA ASP A 431 -15.66 -46.23 -22.59
C ASP A 431 -17.20 -46.16 -22.83
N ARG A 432 -17.62 -45.36 -23.83
CA ARG A 432 -19.01 -44.99 -24.17
C ARG A 432 -19.73 -44.08 -23.16
N GLU A 433 -19.02 -43.53 -22.17
CA GLU A 433 -19.55 -42.57 -21.21
C GLU A 433 -18.93 -41.17 -21.42
N GLN A 434 -19.67 -40.13 -20.98
CA GLN A 434 -19.18 -38.76 -20.96
C GLN A 434 -18.61 -38.43 -19.58
N HIS A 435 -17.31 -38.14 -19.53
CA HIS A 435 -16.62 -37.72 -18.32
C HIS A 435 -16.39 -36.21 -18.35
N THR A 436 -16.64 -35.53 -17.22
CA THR A 436 -16.46 -34.08 -17.08
C THR A 436 -15.46 -33.76 -15.98
N LEU A 437 -14.70 -32.67 -16.16
CA LEU A 437 -13.71 -32.18 -15.21
C LEU A 437 -13.79 -30.67 -15.13
N ASN A 438 -13.84 -30.13 -13.91
CA ASN A 438 -13.75 -28.68 -13.70
C ASN A 438 -12.27 -28.29 -13.73
N LEU A 439 -11.92 -27.33 -14.58
CA LEU A 439 -10.60 -26.71 -14.55
C LEU A 439 -10.42 -25.90 -13.26
N PRO A 440 -9.17 -25.67 -12.83
CA PRO A 440 -8.88 -24.74 -11.74
C PRO A 440 -9.25 -23.30 -12.12
N ALA A 441 -9.72 -22.51 -11.13
CA ALA A 441 -10.03 -21.09 -11.30
C ALA A 441 -8.85 -20.31 -11.89
N VAL A 442 -9.07 -19.67 -13.03
CA VAL A 442 -8.04 -18.88 -13.72
C VAL A 442 -8.01 -17.47 -13.16
N ASN A 443 -6.93 -17.14 -12.45
CA ASN A 443 -6.72 -15.84 -11.82
C ASN A 443 -5.72 -14.93 -12.57
N SER A 444 -5.07 -15.42 -13.63
CA SER A 444 -4.09 -14.65 -14.41
C SER A 444 -3.80 -15.28 -15.77
N ILE A 445 -3.32 -14.48 -16.73
CA ILE A 445 -2.84 -14.94 -18.04
C ILE A 445 -1.63 -15.89 -17.88
N THR A 446 -0.74 -15.59 -16.95
CA THR A 446 0.44 -16.42 -16.67
C THR A 446 0.07 -17.82 -16.17
N PHE A 447 -1.07 -17.95 -15.47
CA PHE A 447 -1.61 -19.26 -15.09
C PHE A 447 -2.02 -20.08 -16.32
N VAL A 448 -2.71 -19.48 -17.30
CA VAL A 448 -3.10 -20.13 -18.56
C VAL A 448 -1.86 -20.65 -19.30
N LEU A 449 -0.86 -19.78 -19.48
CA LEU A 449 0.38 -20.14 -20.18
C LEU A 449 1.12 -21.29 -19.49
N ARG A 450 1.29 -21.25 -18.16
CA ARG A 450 1.93 -22.34 -17.40
C ARG A 450 1.11 -23.63 -17.37
N PHE A 451 -0.21 -23.55 -17.39
CA PHE A 451 -1.08 -24.72 -17.47
C PHE A 451 -0.92 -25.40 -18.83
N LEU A 452 -1.00 -24.63 -19.92
CA LEU A 452 -0.83 -25.14 -21.28
C LEU A 452 0.59 -25.65 -21.51
N GLU A 453 1.63 -24.96 -21.03
CA GLU A 453 3.02 -25.44 -21.08
C GLU A 453 3.16 -26.80 -20.38
N LYS A 454 2.61 -26.96 -19.17
CA LYS A 454 2.62 -28.23 -18.45
C LYS A 454 1.84 -29.32 -19.17
N LEU A 455 0.71 -28.98 -19.79
CA LEU A 455 -0.07 -29.90 -20.60
C LEU A 455 0.72 -30.35 -21.84
N CYS A 456 1.38 -29.44 -22.56
CA CYS A 456 2.26 -29.74 -23.69
C CYS A 456 3.41 -30.68 -23.28
N ARG A 457 4.05 -30.45 -22.12
CA ARG A 457 5.07 -31.36 -21.58
C ARG A 457 4.52 -32.77 -21.34
N ASN A 458 3.33 -32.90 -20.76
CA ASN A 458 2.67 -34.20 -20.55
C ASN A 458 2.28 -34.87 -21.88
N LEU A 459 1.80 -34.09 -22.85
CA LEU A 459 1.49 -34.53 -24.21
C LEU A 459 2.73 -34.85 -25.06
N ARG A 460 3.93 -34.50 -24.56
CA ARG A 460 5.22 -34.54 -25.27
C ARG A 460 5.17 -33.76 -26.60
N SER A 461 4.37 -32.69 -26.64
CA SER A 461 4.24 -31.76 -27.76
C SER A 461 5.16 -30.56 -27.52
N SER A 462 5.99 -30.18 -28.50
CA SER A 462 6.87 -29.00 -28.38
C SER A 462 6.25 -27.79 -29.07
N ASN A 463 6.26 -26.64 -28.38
CA ASN A 463 5.82 -25.34 -28.89
C ASN A 463 4.40 -25.31 -29.48
N LEU A 464 3.48 -26.18 -29.03
CA LEU A 464 2.11 -26.29 -29.55
C LEU A 464 1.26 -25.02 -29.32
N PHE A 465 1.48 -24.32 -28.20
CA PHE A 465 0.79 -23.06 -27.88
C PHE A 465 1.78 -21.92 -27.67
N GLY A 466 1.39 -20.72 -28.09
CA GLY A 466 2.18 -19.49 -27.95
C GLY A 466 1.33 -18.29 -27.50
N ASN A 467 1.99 -17.26 -26.99
CA ASN A 467 1.38 -15.97 -26.63
C ASN A 467 1.50 -14.90 -27.74
N GLN A 468 2.08 -15.27 -28.89
CA GLN A 468 2.21 -14.47 -30.10
C GLN A 468 1.95 -15.35 -31.34
N PRO A 469 1.57 -14.77 -32.49
CA PRO A 469 1.44 -15.51 -33.75
C PRO A 469 2.74 -16.21 -34.12
N PHE A 470 2.66 -17.45 -34.60
CA PHE A 470 3.81 -18.18 -35.11
C PHE A 470 4.15 -17.70 -36.53
N THR A 471 5.20 -16.90 -36.68
CA THR A 471 5.76 -16.55 -37.99
C THR A 471 6.66 -17.66 -38.51
N GLN A 472 6.67 -17.85 -39.83
CA GLN A 472 7.16 -19.09 -40.46
C GLN A 472 8.70 -19.24 -40.52
N ASN A 473 9.47 -18.30 -39.93
CA ASN A 473 10.87 -18.05 -40.28
C ASN A 473 11.91 -18.06 -39.13
N HIS A 474 11.61 -18.60 -37.94
CA HIS A 474 12.61 -18.67 -36.83
C HIS A 474 12.85 -20.09 -36.29
N MET A 475 13.56 -20.91 -37.08
CA MET A 475 14.06 -22.24 -36.69
C MET A 475 15.51 -22.44 -37.18
N GLN A 476 16.47 -21.73 -36.57
CA GLN A 476 17.92 -22.04 -36.61
C GLN A 476 18.68 -20.99 -35.76
N LEU A 477 18.76 -21.18 -34.43
CA LEU A 477 19.72 -20.54 -33.49
C LEU A 477 19.36 -20.86 -32.02
N SER A 478 19.57 -22.12 -31.58
CA SER A 478 19.58 -22.50 -30.14
C SER A 478 20.04 -23.96 -29.90
N THR A 479 21.07 -24.43 -30.61
CA THR A 479 21.54 -25.83 -30.47
C THR A 479 23.06 -26.01 -30.39
N THR A 480 23.85 -24.94 -30.34
CA THR A 480 25.33 -25.01 -30.31
C THR A 480 25.91 -23.88 -29.45
N GLU A 481 25.84 -24.04 -28.11
CA GLU A 481 26.66 -23.27 -27.16
C GLU A 481 26.59 -23.88 -25.74
N TYR A 482 26.81 -25.21 -25.64
CA TYR A 482 26.93 -25.93 -24.35
C TYR A 482 27.71 -27.24 -24.49
N ASP A 483 28.76 -27.28 -25.33
CA ASP A 483 29.62 -28.47 -25.48
C ASP A 483 31.03 -28.12 -26.01
N HIS A 484 31.78 -27.34 -25.24
CA HIS A 484 33.24 -27.15 -25.38
C HIS A 484 33.83 -26.62 -24.07
N ASP A 485 33.95 -27.51 -23.06
CA ASP A 485 34.77 -27.26 -21.86
C ASP A 485 35.09 -28.59 -21.11
N ARG A 486 35.35 -29.65 -21.89
CA ARG A 486 35.98 -30.90 -21.43
C ARG A 486 36.89 -31.46 -22.51
N GLU A 487 38.04 -31.97 -22.06
CA GLU A 487 39.10 -32.66 -22.83
C GLU A 487 40.15 -31.75 -23.50
N GLU A 488 41.12 -31.31 -22.69
CA GLU A 488 42.54 -31.34 -23.10
C GLU A 488 43.32 -32.30 -22.17
N HIS A 489 43.80 -33.39 -22.77
CA HIS A 489 44.94 -34.24 -22.38
C HIS A 489 45.61 -34.72 -23.68
#